data_AF-A0A515EMQ2-F1
#
_entry.id   AF-A0A515EMQ2-F1
#
_cell.length_a   1.000
_cell.length_b   1.000
_cell.length_c   1.000
_cell.angle_alpha   90.00
_cell.angle_beta   90.00
_cell.angle_gamma   90.00
#
_symmetry.space_group_name_H-M   'P 1'
#
loop_
_entity.id
_entity.type
_entity.pdbx_description
1 polymer ?
#
loop_
_entity_poly.entity_id
_entity_poly.type
_entity_poly.pdbx_seq_one_letter_code
_entity_poly.pdbx_strand_id
1 'polypeptide(L)'
;MSTPYPKRSGVVLSPLQGIAQYLDELQFTDQGRVVVNPVLFATIFFERGAYPDVRQGVLACLDAFEERFGEHLHGGRVGGGKYTAKTAKGMQAMRKLLSDSKPYEGVEFVRSDVTDQYTAPDFMVEAYTPAAFVGDDLGDGGFVSYLKFVLPWSMATDDKDLVQYHDFLRFVCQSLPVRGGYGGLTPVLPFDFDRYQPQEYALARRFTGLEMDCNAVFEAHTYRIQSIEGEEPKIICYNELKPGAKVTAVGHIKGVNWYTLLGDVFVDRLGGEAALCQQLARPDIGVERQGQCLLIRAGDLPRLGAPEEGLIEPYAFVNRAVRSLRIPEHGGMHTYMEAVERADSDNTQAWITRFDLPEDGPVRPWQPGDVVRQAPPRETLSAQPGQAVPRAGVWQTPAILEKRSLTLAAGEKLPFTAQDKGGNAVVWFWKAEK
;
A
#
# COMPACT_ATOMS: atom_id res chain seq x y z
N MET A 1 -3.40 28.04 -16.22
CA MET A 1 -4.86 28.17 -16.36
C MET A 1 -5.39 26.78 -16.67
N SER A 2 -5.97 26.11 -15.68
CA SER A 2 -6.59 24.79 -15.84
C SER A 2 -7.83 24.94 -16.71
N THR A 3 -7.87 24.25 -17.85
CA THR A 3 -9.11 24.01 -18.59
C THR A 3 -10.12 23.40 -17.61
N PRO A 4 -11.31 24.00 -17.44
CA PRO A 4 -12.33 23.42 -16.58
C PRO A 4 -12.75 22.07 -17.15
N TYR A 5 -12.84 21.04 -16.30
CA TYR A 5 -13.48 19.78 -16.68
C TYR A 5 -14.86 20.10 -17.27
N PRO A 6 -15.23 19.52 -18.43
CA PRO A 6 -16.53 19.76 -19.00
C PRO A 6 -17.59 19.32 -17.99
N LYS A 7 -18.34 20.29 -17.43
CA LYS A 7 -19.54 20.01 -16.63
C LYS A 7 -20.57 19.33 -17.54
N ARG A 8 -20.48 18.01 -17.70
CA ARG A 8 -21.62 17.22 -18.13
C ARG A 8 -22.53 17.12 -16.93
N SER A 9 -23.72 17.71 -17.05
CA SER A 9 -24.82 17.61 -16.09
C SER A 9 -25.40 16.19 -16.07
N GLY A 10 -24.57 15.19 -15.77
CA GLY A 10 -24.98 13.82 -15.57
C GLY A 10 -25.63 13.64 -14.19
N VAL A 11 -26.40 12.57 -14.06
CA VAL A 11 -26.86 12.10 -12.75
C VAL A 11 -25.61 11.76 -11.93
N VAL A 12 -25.49 12.30 -10.72
CA VAL A 12 -24.44 11.90 -9.76
C VAL A 12 -25.12 11.08 -8.69
N LEU A 13 -24.75 9.80 -8.59
CA LEU A 13 -25.31 8.90 -7.61
C LEU A 13 -24.46 8.97 -6.33
N SER A 14 -25.13 9.09 -5.18
CA SER A 14 -24.49 8.77 -3.90
C SER A 14 -24.11 7.27 -3.85
N PRO A 15 -23.17 6.85 -2.99
CA PRO A 15 -22.86 5.43 -2.81
C PRO A 15 -24.12 4.60 -2.57
N LEU A 16 -25.03 5.09 -1.71
CA LEU A 16 -26.31 4.42 -1.43
C LEU A 16 -27.17 4.27 -2.69
N GLN A 17 -27.35 5.34 -3.46
CA GLN A 17 -28.17 5.29 -4.68
C GLN A 17 -27.56 4.36 -5.72
N GLY A 18 -26.25 4.48 -5.97
CA GLY A 18 -25.55 3.64 -6.94
C GLY A 18 -25.62 2.18 -6.57
N ILE A 19 -25.29 1.83 -5.33
CA ILE A 19 -25.30 0.42 -4.91
C ILE A 19 -26.74 -0.11 -4.83
N ALA A 20 -27.70 0.64 -4.29
CA ALA A 20 -29.10 0.19 -4.26
C ALA A 20 -29.69 -0.02 -5.67
N GLN A 21 -29.31 0.82 -6.64
CA GLN A 21 -29.77 0.70 -8.03
C GLN A 21 -29.15 -0.50 -8.75
N TYR A 22 -27.89 -0.83 -8.43
CA TYR A 22 -27.09 -1.82 -9.17
C TYR A 22 -26.73 -3.07 -8.35
N LEU A 23 -27.29 -3.27 -7.16
CA LEU A 23 -26.88 -4.35 -6.25
C LEU A 23 -26.96 -5.73 -6.92
N ASP A 24 -28.04 -5.98 -7.66
CA ASP A 24 -28.26 -7.24 -8.40
C ASP A 24 -27.23 -7.48 -9.51
N GLU A 25 -26.62 -6.41 -10.05
CA GLU A 25 -25.52 -6.51 -11.02
C GLU A 25 -24.15 -6.64 -10.32
N LEU A 26 -23.98 -6.00 -9.17
CA LEU A 26 -22.71 -5.92 -8.43
C LEU A 26 -22.42 -7.18 -7.59
N GLN A 27 -23.45 -7.95 -7.25
CA GLN A 27 -23.33 -9.16 -6.45
C GLN A 27 -23.47 -10.41 -7.33
N PHE A 28 -22.55 -11.36 -7.20
CA PHE A 28 -22.63 -12.64 -7.88
C PHE A 28 -22.73 -13.79 -6.87
N THR A 29 -23.62 -14.74 -7.17
CA THR A 29 -23.79 -15.96 -6.36
C THR A 29 -23.39 -17.18 -7.19
N ASP A 30 -22.56 -18.05 -6.62
CA ASP A 30 -22.22 -19.34 -7.21
C ASP A 30 -22.35 -20.46 -6.18
N GLN A 31 -23.03 -21.55 -6.56
CA GLN A 31 -23.36 -22.68 -5.70
C GLN A 31 -23.98 -22.27 -4.34
N GLY A 32 -24.83 -21.25 -4.34
CA GLY A 32 -25.51 -20.73 -3.16
C GLY A 32 -24.64 -19.89 -2.22
N ARG A 33 -23.43 -19.48 -2.65
CA ARG A 33 -22.55 -18.56 -1.92
C ARG A 33 -22.43 -17.24 -2.65
N VAL A 34 -22.33 -16.14 -1.92
CA VAL A 34 -21.93 -14.85 -2.48
C VAL A 34 -20.42 -14.91 -2.76
N VAL A 35 -20.03 -14.64 -4.00
CA VAL A 35 -18.65 -14.83 -4.50
C VAL A 35 -18.12 -13.60 -5.22
N VAL A 36 -18.95 -12.58 -5.38
CA VAL A 36 -18.54 -11.22 -5.73
C VAL A 36 -19.46 -10.29 -4.96
N ASN A 37 -18.92 -9.30 -4.26
CA ASN A 37 -19.71 -8.38 -3.44
C ASN A 37 -19.12 -6.96 -3.48
N PRO A 38 -19.91 -5.89 -3.67
CA PRO A 38 -19.39 -4.54 -3.57
C PRO A 38 -19.09 -4.18 -2.11
N VAL A 39 -17.89 -3.69 -1.83
CA VAL A 39 -17.45 -3.31 -0.47
C VAL A 39 -16.63 -2.04 -0.47
N LEU A 40 -16.52 -1.40 0.71
CA LEU A 40 -15.45 -0.45 0.96
C LEU A 40 -14.15 -1.19 1.23
N PHE A 41 -13.04 -0.64 0.76
CA PHE A 41 -11.74 -1.23 1.01
C PHE A 41 -10.62 -0.19 1.06
N ALA A 42 -9.47 -0.59 1.57
CA ALA A 42 -8.20 0.03 1.23
C ALA A 42 -7.09 -1.02 1.21
N THR A 43 -6.14 -0.84 0.28
CA THR A 43 -4.91 -1.62 0.18
C THR A 43 -3.73 -0.68 0.33
N ILE A 44 -2.93 -0.92 1.37
CA ILE A 44 -1.82 -0.08 1.80
C ILE A 44 -0.53 -0.85 1.61
N PHE A 45 0.35 -0.34 0.76
CA PHE A 45 1.67 -0.88 0.50
C PHE A 45 2.69 -0.20 1.41
N PHE A 46 3.54 -0.98 2.07
CA PHE A 46 4.50 -0.46 3.05
C PHE A 46 5.84 -1.20 3.00
N GLU A 47 6.87 -0.53 3.47
CA GLU A 47 8.23 -1.05 3.44
C GLU A 47 8.59 -1.85 4.69
N ARG A 48 9.70 -2.60 4.61
CA ARG A 48 10.34 -3.19 5.78
C ARG A 48 9.41 -4.13 6.59
N GLY A 49 8.36 -4.70 5.99
CA GLY A 49 7.41 -5.56 6.70
C GLY A 49 8.02 -6.84 7.28
N ALA A 50 9.19 -7.26 6.78
CA ALA A 50 9.96 -8.35 7.36
C ALA A 50 10.57 -8.03 8.74
N TYR A 51 10.73 -6.75 9.08
CA TYR A 51 11.48 -6.34 10.28
C TYR A 51 10.57 -6.27 11.52
N PRO A 52 11.10 -6.63 12.72
CA PRO A 52 10.29 -6.72 13.93
C PRO A 52 9.53 -5.44 14.30
N ASP A 53 10.12 -4.26 14.08
CA ASP A 53 9.47 -2.97 14.37
C ASP A 53 8.22 -2.77 13.50
N VAL A 54 8.27 -3.14 12.22
CA VAL A 54 7.12 -3.02 11.32
C VAL A 54 6.10 -4.12 11.57
N ARG A 55 6.53 -5.34 11.91
CA ARG A 55 5.61 -6.43 12.31
C ARG A 55 4.80 -6.10 13.55
N GLN A 56 5.38 -5.36 14.50
CA GLN A 56 4.62 -4.82 15.64
C GLN A 56 3.57 -3.82 15.18
N GLY A 57 3.86 -2.98 14.18
CA GLY A 57 2.86 -2.10 13.55
C GLY A 57 1.73 -2.89 12.87
N VAL A 58 2.05 -3.98 12.16
CA VAL A 58 1.04 -4.86 11.54
C VAL A 58 0.19 -5.56 12.61
N LEU A 59 0.80 -6.03 13.70
CA LEU A 59 0.09 -6.59 14.85
C LEU A 59 -0.84 -5.57 15.49
N ALA A 60 -0.39 -4.32 15.67
CA ALA A 60 -1.25 -3.25 16.18
C ALA A 60 -2.44 -2.97 15.25
N CYS A 61 -2.25 -3.06 13.92
CA CYS A 61 -3.35 -2.93 12.96
C CYS A 61 -4.36 -4.08 13.06
N LEU A 62 -3.88 -5.33 13.22
CA LEU A 62 -4.75 -6.48 13.46
C LEU A 62 -5.55 -6.31 14.75
N ASP A 63 -4.90 -5.95 15.85
CA ASP A 63 -5.56 -5.78 17.14
C ASP A 63 -6.56 -4.61 17.13
N ALA A 64 -6.24 -3.50 16.47
CA ALA A 64 -7.17 -2.37 16.31
C ALA A 64 -8.38 -2.72 15.44
N PHE A 65 -8.22 -3.59 14.44
CA PHE A 65 -9.33 -4.07 13.62
C PHE A 65 -10.23 -5.04 14.41
N GLU A 66 -9.63 -5.95 15.19
CA GLU A 66 -10.35 -6.85 16.09
C GLU A 66 -11.12 -6.09 17.18
N GLU A 67 -10.55 -5.02 17.74
CA GLU A 67 -11.23 -4.18 18.73
C GLU A 67 -12.49 -3.52 18.15
N ARG A 68 -12.43 -3.07 16.88
CA ARG A 68 -13.53 -2.36 16.22
C ARG A 68 -14.60 -3.30 15.67
N PHE A 69 -14.19 -4.41 15.08
CA PHE A 69 -15.06 -5.25 14.25
C PHE A 69 -15.10 -6.72 14.68
N GLY A 70 -14.43 -7.08 15.78
CA GLY A 70 -14.25 -8.48 16.21
C GLY A 70 -15.54 -9.27 16.40
N GLU A 71 -16.66 -8.62 16.71
CA GLU A 71 -17.99 -9.25 16.81
C GLU A 71 -18.47 -9.84 15.46
N HIS A 72 -18.02 -9.28 14.34
CA HIS A 72 -18.34 -9.76 12.99
C HIS A 72 -17.37 -10.81 12.47
N LEU A 73 -16.18 -10.94 13.08
CA LEU A 73 -15.12 -11.74 12.52
C LEU A 73 -15.21 -13.19 13.02
N HIS A 74 -15.33 -14.16 12.12
CA HIS A 74 -15.51 -15.58 12.48
C HIS A 74 -14.51 -16.55 11.84
N GLY A 75 -13.83 -16.18 10.75
CA GLY A 75 -12.83 -17.04 10.10
C GLY A 75 -11.57 -16.32 9.64
N GLY A 76 -10.80 -16.99 8.78
CA GLY A 76 -9.53 -16.49 8.27
C GLY A 76 -8.47 -17.58 8.01
N ARG A 77 -7.21 -17.16 7.84
CA ARG A 77 -6.03 -18.01 7.57
C ARG A 77 -4.80 -17.46 8.31
N VAL A 78 -3.89 -18.33 8.73
CA VAL A 78 -2.63 -17.95 9.38
C VAL A 78 -1.49 -18.65 8.66
N GLY A 79 -0.58 -17.88 8.06
CA GLY A 79 0.51 -18.36 7.21
C GLY A 79 0.03 -19.31 6.12
N GLY A 80 0.81 -20.36 5.85
CA GLY A 80 0.46 -21.44 4.92
C GLY A 80 -0.69 -22.36 5.38
N GLY A 81 -1.38 -22.06 6.48
CA GLY A 81 -2.44 -22.90 7.02
C GLY A 81 -3.73 -22.90 6.20
N LYS A 82 -4.74 -23.65 6.67
CA LYS A 82 -6.08 -23.68 6.06
C LYS A 82 -6.90 -22.45 6.42
N TYR A 83 -7.77 -22.04 5.50
CA TYR A 83 -8.83 -21.09 5.78
C TYR A 83 -9.94 -21.81 6.57
N THR A 84 -10.26 -21.33 7.76
CA THR A 84 -11.21 -21.98 8.68
C THR A 84 -11.83 -20.96 9.63
N ALA A 85 -12.89 -21.37 10.33
CA ALA A 85 -13.33 -20.70 11.57
C ALA A 85 -12.15 -20.46 12.53
N LYS A 86 -12.15 -19.30 13.19
CA LYS A 86 -11.09 -18.88 14.12
C LYS A 86 -11.55 -18.90 15.56
N THR A 87 -10.76 -19.60 16.37
CA THR A 87 -10.91 -19.67 17.82
C THR A 87 -9.93 -18.71 18.49
N ALA A 88 -10.07 -18.50 19.80
CA ALA A 88 -9.09 -17.74 20.58
C ALA A 88 -7.65 -18.27 20.43
N LYS A 89 -7.47 -19.60 20.32
CA LYS A 89 -6.16 -20.22 20.04
C LYS A 89 -5.65 -19.85 18.64
N GLY A 90 -6.53 -19.83 17.65
CA GLY A 90 -6.21 -19.39 16.29
C GLY A 90 -5.75 -17.93 16.25
N MET A 91 -6.44 -17.05 16.99
CA MET A 91 -6.04 -15.65 17.14
C MET A 91 -4.69 -15.51 17.84
N GLN A 92 -4.44 -16.27 18.91
CA GLN A 92 -3.14 -16.28 19.56
C GLN A 92 -2.01 -16.75 18.61
N ALA A 93 -2.28 -17.73 17.74
CA ALA A 93 -1.32 -18.18 16.74
C ALA A 93 -1.03 -17.08 15.68
N MET A 94 -2.05 -16.34 15.25
CA MET A 94 -1.88 -15.20 14.32
C MET A 94 -1.01 -14.11 14.94
N ARG A 95 -1.26 -13.74 16.20
CA ARG A 95 -0.45 -12.76 16.93
C ARG A 95 1.00 -13.22 17.09
N LYS A 96 1.20 -14.51 17.45
CA LYS A 96 2.54 -15.11 17.57
C LYS A 96 3.30 -15.14 16.25
N LEU A 97 2.62 -15.39 15.14
CA LEU A 97 3.24 -15.36 13.81
C LEU A 97 3.85 -13.96 13.54
N LEU A 98 3.15 -12.89 13.89
CA LEU A 98 3.66 -11.53 13.73
C LEU A 98 4.78 -11.20 14.73
N SER A 99 4.69 -11.65 15.98
CA SER A 99 5.69 -11.31 17.00
C SER A 99 6.99 -12.13 16.94
N ASP A 100 6.89 -13.41 16.57
CA ASP A 100 7.97 -14.38 16.80
C ASP A 100 8.80 -14.66 15.53
N SER A 101 8.20 -14.48 14.34
CA SER A 101 8.85 -14.75 13.07
C SER A 101 10.09 -13.89 12.85
N LYS A 102 11.10 -14.48 12.19
CA LYS A 102 12.37 -13.82 11.86
C LYS A 102 12.29 -13.09 10.52
N PRO A 103 13.20 -12.13 10.25
CA PRO A 103 13.16 -11.38 9.00
C PRO A 103 13.24 -12.24 7.73
N TYR A 104 13.94 -13.37 7.77
CA TYR A 104 14.03 -14.30 6.64
C TYR A 104 12.80 -15.20 6.45
N GLU A 105 11.74 -15.02 7.25
CA GLU A 105 10.49 -15.75 7.14
C GLU A 105 9.40 -14.81 6.61
N GLY A 106 8.69 -15.19 5.55
CA GLY A 106 7.48 -14.48 5.14
C GLY A 106 6.35 -14.72 6.12
N VAL A 107 5.49 -13.71 6.31
CA VAL A 107 4.29 -13.78 7.16
C VAL A 107 3.09 -13.37 6.34
N GLU A 108 2.02 -14.15 6.46
CA GLU A 108 0.72 -13.87 5.84
C GLU A 108 -0.36 -14.17 6.86
N PHE A 109 -1.42 -13.38 6.90
CA PHE A 109 -2.66 -13.76 7.57
C PHE A 109 -3.86 -13.14 6.87
N VAL A 110 -5.01 -13.78 7.06
CA VAL A 110 -6.33 -13.24 6.74
C VAL A 110 -7.23 -13.43 7.95
N ARG A 111 -8.03 -12.43 8.26
CA ARG A 111 -9.06 -12.47 9.30
C ARG A 111 -10.34 -11.86 8.74
N SER A 112 -11.47 -12.56 8.85
CA SER A 112 -12.71 -12.18 8.19
C SER A 112 -13.96 -12.66 8.92
N ASP A 113 -15.12 -12.22 8.43
CA ASP A 113 -16.45 -12.69 8.81
C ASP A 113 -16.80 -14.08 8.27
N VAL A 114 -16.23 -14.50 7.14
CA VAL A 114 -16.48 -15.82 6.54
C VAL A 114 -15.56 -16.91 7.09
N THR A 115 -16.01 -18.17 7.10
CA THR A 115 -15.26 -19.31 7.68
C THR A 115 -14.63 -20.26 6.65
N ASP A 116 -14.82 -19.97 5.37
CA ASP A 116 -14.29 -20.72 4.23
C ASP A 116 -13.64 -19.78 3.21
N GLN A 117 -12.86 -20.35 2.30
CA GLN A 117 -12.13 -19.60 1.27
C GLN A 117 -12.96 -19.29 0.01
N TYR A 118 -14.22 -19.74 -0.06
CA TYR A 118 -15.04 -19.72 -1.27
C TYR A 118 -16.11 -18.63 -1.26
N THR A 119 -16.26 -17.91 -0.15
CA THR A 119 -17.25 -16.86 0.05
C THR A 119 -16.58 -15.50 0.10
N ALA A 120 -17.16 -14.50 -0.57
CA ALA A 120 -16.69 -13.12 -0.52
C ALA A 120 -17.03 -12.49 0.86
N PRO A 121 -16.07 -11.88 1.57
CA PRO A 121 -16.30 -11.33 2.90
C PRO A 121 -16.95 -9.94 2.88
N ASP A 122 -17.72 -9.60 3.92
CA ASP A 122 -18.16 -8.22 4.19
C ASP A 122 -17.18 -7.48 5.12
N PHE A 123 -16.48 -8.23 5.99
CA PHE A 123 -15.42 -7.70 6.86
C PHE A 123 -14.15 -8.52 6.69
N MET A 124 -13.03 -7.86 6.41
CA MET A 124 -11.74 -8.54 6.32
C MET A 124 -10.59 -7.62 6.69
N VAL A 125 -9.57 -8.17 7.33
CA VAL A 125 -8.22 -7.61 7.37
C VAL A 125 -7.23 -8.71 7.00
N GLU A 126 -6.33 -8.40 6.08
CA GLU A 126 -5.25 -9.29 5.68
C GLU A 126 -3.95 -8.53 5.51
N ALA A 127 -2.84 -9.23 5.68
CA ALA A 127 -1.53 -8.67 5.40
C ALA A 127 -0.57 -9.75 4.91
N TYR A 128 0.35 -9.32 4.06
CA TYR A 128 1.50 -10.10 3.62
C TYR A 128 2.78 -9.29 3.82
N THR A 129 3.73 -9.89 4.52
CA THR A 129 5.10 -9.39 4.61
C THR A 129 6.04 -10.45 4.04
N PRO A 130 6.78 -10.17 2.96
CA PRO A 130 7.71 -11.10 2.35
C PRO A 130 8.92 -11.34 3.28
N ALA A 131 9.67 -12.41 3.02
CA ALA A 131 10.95 -12.63 3.67
C ALA A 131 11.97 -11.55 3.22
N ALA A 132 12.71 -10.98 4.17
CA ALA A 132 13.93 -10.26 3.88
C ALA A 132 15.00 -11.27 3.45
N PHE A 133 15.47 -11.14 2.22
CA PHE A 133 16.68 -11.83 1.80
C PHE A 133 17.87 -11.18 2.52
N VAL A 134 18.65 -12.00 3.23
CA VAL A 134 19.88 -11.59 3.91
C VAL A 134 21.03 -12.31 3.22
N GLY A 135 21.73 -11.60 2.35
CA GLY A 135 22.99 -12.01 1.76
C GLY A 135 23.85 -10.77 1.50
N ASP A 136 25.17 -10.93 1.43
CA ASP A 136 26.12 -9.81 1.31
C ASP A 136 25.96 -8.99 0.01
N ASP A 137 25.16 -9.47 -0.96
CA ASP A 137 25.01 -8.90 -2.31
C ASP A 137 23.55 -8.55 -2.70
N LEU A 138 22.59 -8.78 -1.80
CA LEU A 138 21.17 -8.55 -2.06
C LEU A 138 20.61 -7.93 -0.79
N GLY A 139 20.28 -6.63 -0.83
CA GLY A 139 19.54 -5.95 0.24
C GLY A 139 18.24 -6.69 0.58
N ASP A 140 17.40 -6.15 1.49
CA ASP A 140 16.02 -6.66 1.55
C ASP A 140 15.50 -6.70 0.11
N GLY A 141 14.87 -7.79 -0.34
CA GLY A 141 14.69 -8.09 -1.77
C GLY A 141 13.81 -7.11 -2.55
N GLY A 142 13.60 -5.88 -2.06
CA GLY A 142 12.76 -4.86 -2.66
C GLY A 142 11.29 -5.24 -2.64
N PHE A 143 10.91 -6.23 -1.85
CA PHE A 143 9.54 -6.69 -1.82
C PHE A 143 8.74 -5.81 -0.87
N VAL A 144 7.81 -5.06 -1.46
CA VAL A 144 6.88 -4.21 -0.74
C VAL A 144 5.84 -5.10 -0.07
N SER A 145 5.57 -4.84 1.21
CA SER A 145 4.51 -5.53 1.97
C SER A 145 3.18 -4.86 1.72
N TYR A 146 2.07 -5.54 2.03
CA TYR A 146 0.76 -4.90 1.99
C TYR A 146 -0.10 -5.28 3.20
N LEU A 147 -1.01 -4.36 3.55
CA LEU A 147 -2.14 -4.59 4.45
C LEU A 147 -3.39 -4.15 3.70
N LYS A 148 -4.39 -5.02 3.64
CA LYS A 148 -5.68 -4.75 3.03
C LYS A 148 -6.77 -4.91 4.09
N PHE A 149 -7.74 -4.02 4.07
CA PHE A 149 -8.97 -4.20 4.84
C PHE A 149 -10.20 -3.94 3.99
N VAL A 150 -11.29 -4.59 4.38
CA VAL A 150 -12.60 -4.58 3.74
C VAL A 150 -13.66 -4.32 4.80
N LEU A 151 -14.60 -3.45 4.47
CA LEU A 151 -15.75 -3.10 5.28
C LEU A 151 -17.02 -3.10 4.41
N PRO A 152 -18.21 -3.34 4.98
CA PRO A 152 -19.45 -3.30 4.22
C PRO A 152 -19.64 -1.96 3.51
N TRP A 153 -20.13 -2.00 2.27
CA TRP A 153 -20.40 -0.77 1.52
C TRP A 153 -21.40 0.16 2.21
N SER A 154 -22.31 -0.41 3.00
CA SER A 154 -23.35 0.32 3.74
C SER A 154 -22.75 1.31 4.75
N MET A 155 -21.49 1.13 5.18
CA MET A 155 -20.82 2.09 6.04
C MET A 155 -20.54 3.44 5.37
N ALA A 156 -20.59 3.53 4.03
CA ALA A 156 -20.50 4.80 3.30
C ALA A 156 -21.85 5.54 3.19
N THR A 157 -22.86 5.13 3.97
CA THR A 157 -24.21 5.72 3.94
C THR A 157 -24.54 6.55 5.18
N ASP A 158 -23.77 6.41 6.25
CA ASP A 158 -23.88 7.16 7.52
C ASP A 158 -22.50 7.70 7.93
N ASP A 159 -22.42 8.98 8.28
CA ASP A 159 -21.20 9.63 8.78
C ASP A 159 -20.61 8.91 10.01
N LYS A 160 -21.46 8.32 10.87
CA LYS A 160 -21.05 7.58 12.07
C LYS A 160 -20.31 6.29 11.76
N ASP A 161 -20.62 5.64 10.65
CA ASP A 161 -19.94 4.42 10.23
C ASP A 161 -18.75 4.75 9.34
N LEU A 162 -18.89 5.76 8.48
CA LEU A 162 -17.81 6.20 7.60
C LEU A 162 -16.59 6.72 8.37
N VAL A 163 -16.79 7.34 9.54
CA VAL A 163 -15.67 7.75 10.40
C VAL A 163 -14.81 6.57 10.82
N GLN A 164 -15.38 5.37 10.99
CA GLN A 164 -14.62 4.17 11.36
C GLN A 164 -13.66 3.75 10.24
N TYR A 165 -14.08 3.87 8.97
CA TYR A 165 -13.21 3.67 7.81
C TYR A 165 -12.05 4.67 7.82
N HIS A 166 -12.35 5.96 8.01
CA HIS A 166 -11.33 7.01 8.02
C HIS A 166 -10.33 6.83 9.17
N ASP A 167 -10.82 6.55 10.37
CA ASP A 167 -9.98 6.39 11.55
C ASP A 167 -9.08 5.15 11.44
N PHE A 168 -9.61 4.04 10.92
CA PHE A 168 -8.79 2.86 10.70
C PHE A 168 -7.75 3.08 9.60
N LEU A 169 -8.11 3.71 8.48
CA LEU A 169 -7.14 4.08 7.43
C LEU A 169 -6.01 4.96 7.96
N ARG A 170 -6.34 6.00 8.75
CA ARG A 170 -5.35 6.88 9.40
C ARG A 170 -4.46 6.08 10.35
N PHE A 171 -5.05 5.21 11.17
CA PHE A 171 -4.32 4.38 12.13
C PHE A 171 -3.28 3.49 11.42
N VAL A 172 -3.67 2.82 10.33
CA VAL A 172 -2.75 2.01 9.51
C VAL A 172 -1.61 2.87 8.96
N CYS A 173 -1.93 4.05 8.41
CA CYS A 173 -0.93 4.95 7.83
C CYS A 173 0.05 5.54 8.86
N GLN A 174 -0.40 5.74 10.09
CA GLN A 174 0.45 6.16 11.21
C GLN A 174 1.32 5.01 11.75
N SER A 175 0.82 3.78 11.69
CA SER A 175 1.47 2.59 12.26
C SER A 175 2.53 1.98 11.34
N LEU A 176 2.46 2.24 10.03
CA LEU A 176 3.31 1.58 9.03
C LEU A 176 4.14 2.58 8.21
N PRO A 177 5.34 2.19 7.72
CA PRO A 177 6.12 2.98 6.78
C PRO A 177 5.52 2.89 5.36
N VAL A 178 4.39 3.58 5.15
CA VAL A 178 3.62 3.53 3.91
C VAL A 178 4.45 3.99 2.71
N ARG A 179 4.40 3.19 1.64
CA ARG A 179 4.95 3.50 0.31
C ARG A 179 3.90 4.09 -0.60
N GLY A 180 2.68 3.55 -0.54
CA GLY A 180 1.54 4.07 -1.27
C GLY A 180 0.34 3.16 -1.07
N GLY A 181 -0.70 3.36 -1.86
CA GLY A 181 -1.91 2.58 -1.75
C GLY A 181 -3.12 3.33 -2.26
N TYR A 182 -4.27 2.72 -2.10
CA TYR A 182 -5.53 3.26 -2.57
C TYR A 182 -6.68 2.67 -1.76
N GLY A 183 -7.83 3.34 -1.81
CA GLY A 183 -9.06 2.90 -1.16
C GLY A 183 -10.29 3.49 -1.83
N GLY A 184 -11.44 2.88 -1.62
CA GLY A 184 -12.66 3.20 -2.36
C GLY A 184 -13.63 2.04 -2.35
N LEU A 185 -14.23 1.78 -3.51
CA LEU A 185 -15.10 0.63 -3.74
C LEU A 185 -14.36 -0.43 -4.57
N THR A 186 -14.59 -1.70 -4.25
CA THR A 186 -14.08 -2.84 -5.03
C THR A 186 -15.13 -3.95 -5.03
N PRO A 187 -15.22 -4.76 -6.09
CA PRO A 187 -15.90 -6.05 -6.03
C PRO A 187 -14.97 -7.03 -5.31
N VAL A 188 -15.16 -7.23 -4.00
CA VAL A 188 -14.32 -8.19 -3.27
C VAL A 188 -14.65 -9.62 -3.70
N LEU A 189 -13.60 -10.41 -3.84
CA LEU A 189 -13.65 -11.82 -4.22
C LEU A 189 -13.35 -12.70 -3.00
N PRO A 190 -13.73 -13.99 -3.02
CA PRO A 190 -13.29 -14.98 -2.05
C PRO A 190 -11.77 -15.05 -1.97
N PHE A 191 -11.25 -15.64 -0.89
CA PHE A 191 -9.82 -15.92 -0.79
C PHE A 191 -9.31 -16.80 -1.95
N ASP A 192 -10.16 -17.72 -2.43
CA ASP A 192 -9.96 -18.50 -3.66
C ASP A 192 -10.51 -17.74 -4.89
N PHE A 193 -9.88 -16.60 -5.21
CA PHE A 193 -10.41 -15.60 -6.16
C PHE A 193 -10.19 -15.94 -7.63
N ASP A 194 -9.26 -16.84 -7.98
CA ASP A 194 -8.73 -17.00 -9.34
C ASP A 194 -9.83 -17.12 -10.40
N ARG A 195 -10.87 -17.90 -10.11
CA ARG A 195 -11.99 -18.16 -11.04
C ARG A 195 -12.96 -16.98 -11.23
N TYR A 196 -12.85 -15.94 -10.40
CA TYR A 196 -13.76 -14.78 -10.39
C TYR A 196 -13.12 -13.47 -10.85
N GLN A 197 -11.84 -13.50 -11.21
CA GLN A 197 -11.15 -12.34 -11.80
C GLN A 197 -11.89 -11.76 -13.02
N PRO A 198 -12.49 -12.56 -13.95
CA PRO A 198 -13.23 -12.01 -15.08
C PRO A 198 -14.42 -11.15 -14.65
N GLN A 199 -15.11 -11.54 -13.58
CA GLN A 199 -16.23 -10.81 -13.00
C GLN A 199 -15.75 -9.49 -12.39
N GLU A 200 -14.61 -9.49 -11.68
CA GLU A 200 -13.97 -8.25 -11.21
C GLU A 200 -13.68 -7.30 -12.39
N TYR A 201 -13.06 -7.78 -13.47
CA TYR A 201 -12.79 -6.94 -14.65
C TYR A 201 -14.08 -6.42 -15.30
N ALA A 202 -15.07 -7.28 -15.49
CA ALA A 202 -16.34 -6.91 -16.12
C ALA A 202 -17.05 -5.79 -15.33
N LEU A 203 -17.06 -5.90 -14.00
CA LEU A 203 -17.60 -4.87 -13.12
C LEU A 203 -16.75 -3.59 -13.15
N ALA A 204 -15.42 -3.69 -13.04
CA ALA A 204 -14.53 -2.53 -13.01
C ALA A 204 -14.48 -1.76 -14.34
N ARG A 205 -14.76 -2.43 -15.47
CA ARG A 205 -14.97 -1.78 -16.76
C ARG A 205 -16.30 -1.04 -16.85
N ARG A 206 -17.37 -1.60 -16.28
CA ARG A 206 -18.72 -1.03 -16.32
C ARG A 206 -18.91 0.11 -15.32
N PHE A 207 -18.37 -0.04 -14.12
CA PHE A 207 -18.45 0.89 -13.00
C PHE A 207 -17.06 1.44 -12.72
N THR A 208 -16.75 2.61 -13.29
CA THR A 208 -15.38 3.13 -13.37
C THR A 208 -14.77 3.49 -12.02
N GLY A 209 -15.58 3.59 -10.96
CA GLY A 209 -15.11 3.84 -9.59
C GLY A 209 -14.66 2.58 -8.85
N LEU A 210 -14.97 1.39 -9.37
CA LEU A 210 -14.54 0.13 -8.79
C LEU A 210 -13.05 -0.13 -9.08
N GLU A 211 -12.30 -0.45 -8.03
CA GLU A 211 -10.92 -0.94 -8.10
C GLU A 211 -10.87 -2.40 -8.58
N MET A 212 -9.83 -2.77 -9.33
CA MET A 212 -9.41 -4.17 -9.43
C MET A 212 -8.35 -4.44 -8.37
N ASP A 213 -8.65 -5.26 -7.37
CA ASP A 213 -7.83 -5.45 -6.17
C ASP A 213 -7.76 -6.91 -5.70
N CYS A 214 -8.01 -7.88 -6.59
CA CYS A 214 -7.97 -9.30 -6.22
C CYS A 214 -6.58 -9.80 -5.82
N ASN A 215 -5.49 -9.17 -6.29
CA ASN A 215 -4.12 -9.66 -6.08
C ASN A 215 -3.14 -8.55 -5.66
N ALA A 216 -3.22 -8.14 -4.39
CA ALA A 216 -2.36 -7.12 -3.82
C ALA A 216 -0.85 -7.51 -3.81
N VAL A 217 -0.52 -8.80 -3.79
CA VAL A 217 0.89 -9.25 -3.88
C VAL A 217 1.50 -8.84 -5.22
N PHE A 218 0.78 -9.04 -6.32
CA PHE A 218 1.26 -8.64 -7.64
C PHE A 218 1.40 -7.11 -7.73
N GLU A 219 0.38 -6.38 -7.26
CA GLU A 219 0.37 -4.91 -7.22
C GLU A 219 1.52 -4.30 -6.41
N ALA A 220 1.93 -4.95 -5.31
CA ALA A 220 3.03 -4.47 -4.49
C ALA A 220 4.34 -4.31 -5.27
N HIS A 221 4.54 -5.09 -6.35
CA HIS A 221 5.72 -4.98 -7.21
C HIS A 221 5.77 -3.66 -7.96
N THR A 222 4.61 -3.08 -8.30
CA THR A 222 4.49 -1.77 -8.96
C THR A 222 5.05 -0.66 -8.06
N TYR A 223 4.93 -0.80 -6.74
CA TYR A 223 5.41 0.18 -5.75
C TYR A 223 6.90 0.02 -5.40
N ARG A 224 7.59 -0.99 -5.95
CA ARG A 224 8.98 -1.28 -5.62
C ARG A 224 9.92 -0.17 -6.10
N ILE A 225 10.80 0.23 -5.20
CA ILE A 225 11.91 1.16 -5.48
C ILE A 225 13.21 0.43 -5.24
N GLN A 226 14.16 0.61 -6.14
CA GLN A 226 15.48 0.02 -6.02
C GLN A 226 16.54 0.88 -6.72
N SER A 227 17.66 1.05 -6.03
CA SER A 227 18.90 1.54 -6.63
C SER A 227 20.08 0.64 -6.24
N ILE A 228 21.14 0.64 -7.04
CA ILE A 228 22.30 -0.22 -6.86
C ILE A 228 23.61 0.55 -6.97
N GLU A 229 24.62 0.12 -6.21
CA GLU A 229 26.00 0.58 -6.34
C GLU A 229 26.96 -0.60 -6.54
N GLY A 230 28.06 -0.36 -7.22
CA GLY A 230 29.04 -1.39 -7.54
C GLY A 230 28.75 -2.12 -8.85
N GLU A 231 29.55 -3.14 -9.11
CA GLU A 231 29.51 -3.99 -10.29
C GLU A 231 29.72 -5.45 -9.86
N GLU A 232 29.26 -6.40 -10.67
CA GLU A 232 29.48 -7.83 -10.44
C GLU A 232 30.96 -8.12 -10.13
N PRO A 233 31.28 -8.94 -9.09
CA PRO A 233 30.35 -9.73 -8.27
C PRO A 233 29.85 -9.03 -7.00
N LYS A 234 30.11 -7.72 -6.82
CA LYS A 234 29.80 -6.97 -5.58
C LYS A 234 28.82 -5.84 -5.87
N ILE A 235 27.53 -6.15 -5.80
CA ILE A 235 26.46 -5.17 -5.97
C ILE A 235 25.82 -4.92 -4.61
N ILE A 236 25.70 -3.64 -4.23
CA ILE A 236 24.93 -3.22 -3.06
C ILE A 236 23.57 -2.74 -3.55
N CYS A 237 22.50 -3.39 -3.08
CA CYS A 237 21.12 -2.99 -3.38
C CYS A 237 20.52 -2.14 -2.26
N TYR A 238 19.85 -1.05 -2.65
CA TYR A 238 19.13 -0.14 -1.77
C TYR A 238 17.66 -0.11 -2.14
N ASN A 239 16.77 -0.19 -1.16
CA ASN A 239 15.31 -0.07 -1.36
C ASN A 239 14.83 1.38 -1.25
N GLU A 240 15.66 2.28 -1.75
CA GLU A 240 15.44 3.71 -1.81
C GLU A 240 16.11 4.25 -3.09
N LEU A 241 15.71 5.45 -3.52
CA LEU A 241 16.39 6.17 -4.60
C LEU A 241 17.65 6.84 -4.06
N LYS A 242 18.70 6.05 -3.82
CA LYS A 242 19.94 6.54 -3.23
C LYS A 242 20.66 7.50 -4.19
N PRO A 243 21.01 8.73 -3.76
CA PRO A 243 21.78 9.65 -4.57
C PRO A 243 23.13 9.05 -5.00
N GLY A 244 23.43 9.14 -6.30
CA GLY A 244 24.66 8.60 -6.90
C GLY A 244 24.61 7.12 -7.27
N ALA A 245 23.58 6.39 -6.82
CA ALA A 245 23.37 4.99 -7.18
C ALA A 245 22.63 4.86 -8.52
N LYS A 246 22.84 3.74 -9.23
CA LYS A 246 22.09 3.41 -10.44
C LYS A 246 20.68 2.97 -10.05
N VAL A 247 19.66 3.69 -10.49
CA VAL A 247 18.26 3.31 -10.24
C VAL A 247 17.86 2.13 -11.14
N THR A 248 17.30 1.07 -10.55
CA THR A 248 16.81 -0.13 -11.25
C THR A 248 15.28 -0.27 -11.15
N ALA A 249 14.66 0.33 -10.14
CA ALA A 249 13.21 0.46 -10.02
C ALA A 249 12.84 1.79 -9.36
N VAL A 250 11.85 2.49 -9.91
CA VAL A 250 11.50 3.86 -9.50
C VAL A 250 10.26 3.94 -8.63
N GLY A 251 9.52 2.83 -8.55
CA GLY A 251 8.19 2.77 -8.00
C GLY A 251 7.17 3.52 -8.87
N HIS A 252 5.96 2.99 -8.91
CA HIS A 252 4.83 3.57 -9.60
C HIS A 252 3.57 3.42 -8.75
N ILE A 253 2.58 4.25 -9.05
CA ILE A 253 1.19 3.99 -8.62
C ILE A 253 0.45 3.28 -9.76
N LYS A 254 -0.51 2.42 -9.42
CA LYS A 254 -1.39 1.80 -10.41
C LYS A 254 -2.31 2.84 -11.07
N GLY A 255 -2.85 3.75 -10.26
CA GLY A 255 -3.81 4.77 -10.68
C GLY A 255 -4.34 5.52 -9.46
N VAL A 256 -5.53 6.09 -9.59
CA VAL A 256 -6.22 6.79 -8.50
C VAL A 256 -7.56 6.13 -8.20
N ASN A 257 -8.00 6.28 -6.95
CA ASN A 257 -9.35 5.93 -6.50
C ASN A 257 -9.82 7.00 -5.48
N TRP A 258 -10.93 6.76 -4.77
CA TRP A 258 -11.48 7.67 -3.77
C TRP A 258 -10.42 8.14 -2.78
N TYR A 259 -9.62 7.20 -2.27
CA TYR A 259 -8.36 7.49 -1.59
C TYR A 259 -7.19 7.09 -2.48
N THR A 260 -6.22 7.99 -2.59
CA THR A 260 -4.89 7.70 -3.14
C THR A 260 -3.84 8.05 -2.09
N LEU A 261 -3.02 7.07 -1.71
CA LEU A 261 -1.97 7.23 -0.70
C LEU A 261 -0.63 7.35 -1.40
N LEU A 262 0.10 8.42 -1.11
CA LEU A 262 1.43 8.67 -1.67
C LEU A 262 2.46 8.75 -0.55
N GLY A 263 3.40 7.81 -0.51
CA GLY A 263 4.58 7.90 0.36
C GLY A 263 5.51 9.05 -0.05
N ASP A 264 6.40 9.47 0.86
CA ASP A 264 7.28 10.63 0.67
C ASP A 264 8.02 10.64 -0.68
N VAL A 265 8.51 9.49 -1.15
CA VAL A 265 9.21 9.37 -2.45
C VAL A 265 8.36 9.79 -3.66
N PHE A 266 7.05 9.53 -3.62
CA PHE A 266 6.12 9.93 -4.68
C PHE A 266 5.76 11.41 -4.57
N VAL A 267 5.60 11.89 -3.33
CA VAL A 267 5.34 13.32 -3.04
C VAL A 267 6.52 14.18 -3.52
N ASP A 268 7.75 13.75 -3.26
CA ASP A 268 8.97 14.44 -3.69
C ASP A 268 9.08 14.53 -5.21
N ARG A 269 8.73 13.45 -5.93
CA ARG A 269 8.67 13.42 -7.40
C ARG A 269 7.62 14.37 -7.99
N LEU A 270 6.63 14.80 -7.19
CA LEU A 270 5.64 15.82 -7.56
C LEU A 270 6.03 17.23 -7.10
N GLY A 271 7.26 17.43 -6.62
CA GLY A 271 7.78 18.72 -6.18
C GLY A 271 7.61 19.01 -4.68
N GLY A 272 7.15 18.02 -3.91
CA GLY A 272 6.94 18.09 -2.48
C GLY A 272 5.49 18.43 -2.09
N GLU A 273 5.18 18.23 -0.81
CA GLU A 273 3.82 18.34 -0.24
C GLU A 273 3.17 19.69 -0.53
N ALA A 274 3.88 20.81 -0.34
CA ALA A 274 3.33 22.14 -0.58
C ALA A 274 2.90 22.36 -2.05
N ALA A 275 3.69 21.86 -3.01
CA ALA A 275 3.38 21.98 -4.43
C ALA A 275 2.18 21.11 -4.80
N LEU A 276 2.09 19.92 -4.23
CA LEU A 276 0.96 19.01 -4.44
C LEU A 276 -0.33 19.55 -3.84
N CYS A 277 -0.30 20.06 -2.60
CA CYS A 277 -1.44 20.72 -1.95
C CYS A 277 -1.94 21.92 -2.75
N GLN A 278 -1.03 22.70 -3.35
CA GLN A 278 -1.40 23.81 -4.22
C GLN A 278 -2.10 23.32 -5.51
N GLN A 279 -1.60 22.26 -6.14
CA GLN A 279 -2.22 21.67 -7.33
C GLN A 279 -3.60 21.07 -7.05
N LEU A 280 -3.79 20.51 -5.85
CA LEU A 280 -5.02 19.87 -5.41
C LEU A 280 -5.97 20.81 -4.65
N ALA A 281 -5.69 22.12 -4.61
CA ALA A 281 -6.45 23.10 -3.83
C ALA A 281 -7.87 23.30 -4.39
N ARG A 282 -8.78 22.41 -3.96
CA ARG A 282 -10.17 22.36 -4.40
C ARG A 282 -11.07 21.89 -3.23
N PRO A 283 -12.28 22.48 -3.03
CA PRO A 283 -13.07 22.25 -1.80
C PRO A 283 -13.49 20.80 -1.52
N ASP A 284 -13.71 19.99 -2.55
CA ASP A 284 -14.12 18.58 -2.49
C ASP A 284 -12.92 17.61 -2.49
N ILE A 285 -11.69 18.11 -2.48
CA ILE A 285 -10.48 17.29 -2.41
C ILE A 285 -9.83 17.44 -1.03
N GLY A 286 -9.76 16.35 -0.28
CA GLY A 286 -9.04 16.28 0.98
C GLY A 286 -7.58 15.93 0.76
N VAL A 287 -6.65 16.64 1.39
CA VAL A 287 -5.23 16.25 1.45
C VAL A 287 -4.79 16.29 2.90
N GLU A 288 -4.30 15.16 3.40
CA GLU A 288 -3.96 14.99 4.82
C GLU A 288 -2.67 14.19 4.99
N ARG A 289 -1.74 14.69 5.81
CA ARG A 289 -0.51 13.99 6.16
C ARG A 289 -0.76 12.98 7.27
N GLN A 290 -0.39 11.73 7.02
CA GLN A 290 -0.43 10.67 8.04
C GLN A 290 0.87 9.87 8.01
N GLY A 291 1.65 9.97 9.08
CA GLY A 291 2.95 9.30 9.17
C GLY A 291 3.88 9.67 7.99
N GLN A 292 4.17 8.69 7.14
CA GLN A 292 5.08 8.81 5.99
C GLN A 292 4.37 8.92 4.64
N CYS A 293 3.06 9.18 4.63
CA CYS A 293 2.30 9.36 3.41
C CYS A 293 1.33 10.54 3.46
N LEU A 294 0.97 11.03 2.28
CA LEU A 294 -0.17 11.90 2.05
C LEU A 294 -1.37 11.07 1.61
N LEU A 295 -2.49 11.24 2.28
CA LEU A 295 -3.80 10.74 1.89
C LEU A 295 -4.46 11.82 1.04
N ILE A 296 -4.84 11.45 -0.19
CA ILE A 296 -5.61 12.31 -1.08
C ILE A 296 -7.00 11.70 -1.22
N ARG A 297 -8.03 12.41 -0.76
CA ARG A 297 -9.45 12.02 -0.85
C ARG A 297 -10.12 12.77 -2.00
N ALA A 298 -10.56 12.06 -3.03
CA ALA A 298 -11.18 12.60 -4.23
C ALA A 298 -12.71 12.64 -4.11
N GLY A 299 -13.26 13.70 -3.53
CA GLY A 299 -14.69 13.82 -3.23
C GLY A 299 -15.04 13.36 -1.81
N ASP A 300 -16.23 13.73 -1.33
CA ASP A 300 -16.65 13.45 0.04
C ASP A 300 -17.01 11.99 0.29
N LEU A 301 -17.55 11.33 -0.74
CA LEU A 301 -17.99 9.93 -0.70
C LEU A 301 -17.41 9.16 -1.88
N PRO A 302 -17.16 7.85 -1.74
CA PRO A 302 -16.71 7.04 -2.86
C PRO A 302 -17.82 6.94 -3.91
N ARG A 303 -17.45 7.03 -5.18
CA ARG A 303 -18.40 6.96 -6.30
C ARG A 303 -18.29 5.63 -7.02
N LEU A 304 -19.44 5.04 -7.37
CA LEU A 304 -19.50 3.79 -8.13
C LEU A 304 -19.03 4.01 -9.58
N GLY A 305 -19.34 5.16 -10.17
CA GLY A 305 -18.97 5.47 -11.56
C GLY A 305 -19.83 4.70 -12.55
N ALA A 306 -21.14 4.66 -12.29
CA ALA A 306 -22.09 3.99 -13.18
C ALA A 306 -22.08 4.61 -14.59
N PRO A 307 -22.45 3.85 -15.64
CA PRO A 307 -22.34 4.32 -17.02
C PRO A 307 -22.99 5.69 -17.28
N GLU A 308 -24.11 5.99 -16.61
CA GLU A 308 -24.83 7.26 -16.73
C GLU A 308 -24.16 8.43 -16.00
N GLU A 309 -23.31 8.17 -15.01
CA GLU A 309 -22.53 9.20 -14.31
C GLU A 309 -21.39 9.72 -15.19
N GLY A 310 -20.92 8.89 -16.14
CA GLY A 310 -19.77 9.18 -16.98
C GLY A 310 -18.47 9.28 -16.17
N LEU A 311 -17.61 10.23 -16.54
CA LEU A 311 -16.33 10.43 -15.89
C LEU A 311 -16.51 10.92 -14.45
N ILE A 312 -15.90 10.23 -13.48
CA ILE A 312 -15.87 10.66 -12.09
C ILE A 312 -14.90 11.84 -11.95
N GLU A 313 -15.46 13.05 -12.01
CA GLU A 313 -14.68 14.28 -12.13
C GLU A 313 -13.65 14.52 -11.01
N PRO A 314 -13.95 14.32 -9.70
CA PRO A 314 -12.92 14.44 -8.66
C PRO A 314 -11.76 13.45 -8.83
N TYR A 315 -12.03 12.24 -9.34
CA TYR A 315 -10.98 11.23 -9.55
C TYR A 315 -10.13 11.61 -10.75
N ALA A 316 -10.75 12.10 -11.83
CA ALA A 316 -10.02 12.61 -12.98
C ALA A 316 -9.14 13.83 -12.62
N PHE A 317 -9.64 14.72 -11.76
CA PHE A 317 -8.89 15.87 -11.26
C PHE A 317 -7.64 15.44 -10.49
N VAL A 318 -7.77 14.50 -9.55
CA VAL A 318 -6.62 13.95 -8.81
C VAL A 318 -5.69 13.17 -9.73
N ASN A 319 -6.24 12.35 -10.65
CA ASN A 319 -5.48 11.61 -11.66
C ASN A 319 -4.52 12.53 -12.39
N ARG A 320 -4.99 13.67 -12.90
CA ARG A 320 -4.16 14.65 -13.61
C ARG A 320 -2.98 15.16 -12.78
N ALA A 321 -3.17 15.40 -11.49
CA ALA A 321 -2.12 15.91 -10.61
C ALA A 321 -1.03 14.87 -10.30
N VAL A 322 -1.40 13.59 -10.21
CA VAL A 322 -0.47 12.50 -9.84
C VAL A 322 -0.06 11.62 -11.03
N ARG A 323 -0.55 11.95 -12.23
CA ARG A 323 -0.47 11.14 -13.46
C ARG A 323 0.94 10.70 -13.82
N SER A 324 1.93 11.56 -13.59
CA SER A 324 3.34 11.32 -13.88
C SER A 324 3.97 10.20 -13.02
N LEU A 325 3.31 9.80 -11.93
CA LEU A 325 3.73 8.69 -11.09
C LEU A 325 3.20 7.34 -11.57
N ARG A 326 2.17 7.35 -12.42
CA ARG A 326 1.49 6.12 -12.85
C ARG A 326 2.45 5.26 -13.66
N ILE A 327 2.31 3.95 -13.53
CA ILE A 327 3.04 3.00 -14.36
C ILE A 327 2.71 3.24 -15.84
N PRO A 328 3.71 3.42 -16.73
CA PRO A 328 3.46 3.70 -18.15
C PRO A 328 2.80 2.53 -18.87
N GLU A 329 3.30 1.32 -18.61
CA GLU A 329 2.85 0.06 -19.20
C GLU A 329 2.72 -0.98 -18.08
N HIS A 330 1.52 -1.52 -17.89
CA HIS A 330 1.26 -2.58 -16.91
C HIS A 330 1.00 -3.90 -17.63
N GLY A 331 1.50 -5.00 -17.08
CA GLY A 331 1.10 -6.33 -17.52
C GLY A 331 -0.37 -6.62 -17.22
N GLY A 332 -0.88 -7.79 -17.58
CA GLY A 332 -2.20 -8.20 -17.11
C GLY A 332 -2.26 -8.29 -15.58
N MET A 333 -3.32 -7.76 -14.96
CA MET A 333 -3.58 -7.91 -13.52
C MET A 333 -4.24 -9.26 -13.19
N HIS A 334 -4.76 -9.97 -14.20
CA HIS A 334 -5.42 -11.26 -14.04
C HIS A 334 -4.60 -12.42 -14.62
N THR A 335 -4.72 -13.58 -13.98
CA THR A 335 -4.11 -14.81 -14.47
C THR A 335 -4.79 -15.26 -15.75
N TYR A 336 -4.08 -16.02 -16.58
CA TYR A 336 -4.63 -16.48 -17.86
C TYR A 336 -5.80 -17.43 -17.64
N MET A 337 -6.94 -17.12 -18.27
CA MET A 337 -8.09 -18.01 -18.43
C MET A 337 -8.49 -18.10 -19.89
N GLU A 338 -8.70 -19.31 -20.38
CA GLU A 338 -9.04 -19.57 -21.77
C GLU A 338 -10.44 -19.04 -22.11
N ALA A 339 -10.56 -18.32 -23.24
CA ALA A 339 -11.82 -17.87 -23.83
C ALA A 339 -12.71 -16.96 -22.93
N VAL A 340 -12.15 -16.31 -21.91
CA VAL A 340 -12.86 -15.34 -21.08
C VAL A 340 -12.13 -13.99 -21.07
N GLU A 341 -12.91 -12.92 -21.28
CA GLU A 341 -12.44 -11.55 -21.17
C GLU A 341 -12.05 -11.22 -19.71
N ARG A 342 -10.89 -10.59 -19.53
CA ARG A 342 -10.29 -10.30 -18.21
C ARG A 342 -9.31 -9.14 -18.33
N ALA A 343 -8.71 -8.71 -17.23
CA ALA A 343 -7.62 -7.73 -17.22
C ALA A 343 -6.29 -8.34 -17.73
N ASP A 344 -6.22 -8.65 -19.03
CA ASP A 344 -4.95 -8.81 -19.74
C ASP A 344 -4.22 -7.45 -19.89
N SER A 345 -3.07 -7.41 -20.56
CA SER A 345 -2.27 -6.19 -20.63
C SER A 345 -3.02 -5.01 -21.26
N ASP A 346 -3.74 -5.23 -22.36
CA ASP A 346 -4.47 -4.16 -23.07
C ASP A 346 -5.66 -3.66 -22.25
N ASN A 347 -6.43 -4.59 -21.69
CA ASN A 347 -7.57 -4.29 -20.84
C ASN A 347 -7.16 -3.61 -19.52
N THR A 348 -6.02 -4.03 -18.95
CA THR A 348 -5.41 -3.37 -17.80
C THR A 348 -5.02 -1.95 -18.16
N GLN A 349 -4.35 -1.74 -19.30
CA GLN A 349 -3.93 -0.41 -19.73
C GLN A 349 -5.13 0.52 -19.94
N ALA A 350 -6.20 0.03 -20.59
CA ALA A 350 -7.45 0.78 -20.75
C ALA A 350 -8.06 1.16 -19.39
N TRP A 351 -8.04 0.24 -18.43
CA TRP A 351 -8.59 0.49 -17.10
C TRP A 351 -7.75 1.48 -16.28
N ILE A 352 -6.41 1.40 -16.27
CA ILE A 352 -5.58 2.35 -15.50
C ILE A 352 -5.61 3.77 -16.09
N THR A 353 -5.95 3.90 -17.38
CA THR A 353 -6.10 5.17 -18.10
C THR A 353 -7.53 5.70 -18.14
N ARG A 354 -8.49 5.03 -17.49
CA ARG A 354 -9.93 5.37 -17.54
C ARG A 354 -10.29 6.79 -17.10
N PHE A 355 -9.39 7.45 -16.35
CA PHE A 355 -9.55 8.82 -15.87
C PHE A 355 -8.70 9.86 -16.63
N ASP A 356 -8.01 9.45 -17.69
CA ASP A 356 -7.30 10.37 -18.57
C ASP A 356 -8.29 11.16 -19.43
N LEU A 357 -7.98 12.44 -19.64
CA LEU A 357 -8.68 13.27 -20.61
C LEU A 357 -8.06 13.11 -22.00
N PRO A 358 -8.82 13.38 -23.08
CA PRO A 358 -8.31 13.28 -24.45
C PRO A 358 -7.01 14.06 -24.71
N GLU A 359 -6.79 15.17 -24.00
CA GLU A 359 -5.60 16.00 -24.10
C GLU A 359 -4.35 15.45 -23.36
N ASP A 360 -4.49 14.45 -22.49
CA ASP A 360 -3.42 14.09 -21.54
C ASP A 360 -2.21 13.37 -22.17
N GLY A 361 -2.27 12.98 -23.45
CA GLY A 361 -1.18 12.26 -24.15
C GLY A 361 -0.79 10.95 -23.43
N PRO A 362 0.31 10.27 -23.77
CA PRO A 362 0.80 9.12 -22.99
C PRO A 362 1.64 9.56 -21.77
N VAL A 363 1.62 8.77 -20.68
CA VAL A 363 2.56 8.94 -19.56
C VAL A 363 3.96 8.57 -20.04
N ARG A 364 4.95 9.43 -19.77
CA ARG A 364 6.34 9.19 -20.15
C ARG A 364 7.06 8.39 -19.06
N PRO A 365 7.93 7.43 -19.42
CA PRO A 365 8.79 6.76 -18.45
C PRO A 365 9.66 7.77 -17.69
N TRP A 366 9.73 7.61 -16.37
CA TRP A 366 10.57 8.45 -15.51
C TRP A 366 12.06 8.29 -15.88
N GLN A 367 12.77 9.41 -15.98
CA GLN A 367 14.21 9.44 -16.20
C GLN A 367 14.96 9.83 -14.91
N PRO A 368 16.19 9.34 -14.67
CA PRO A 368 16.98 9.69 -13.49
C PRO A 368 17.18 11.18 -13.19
N GLY A 369 17.04 12.05 -14.19
CA GLY A 369 17.10 13.52 -14.04
C GLY A 369 15.78 14.16 -13.59
N ASP A 370 14.66 13.43 -13.60
CA ASP A 370 13.30 13.92 -13.38
C ASP A 370 12.97 14.01 -11.88
N VAL A 371 13.81 14.71 -11.13
CA VAL A 371 13.73 14.95 -9.67
C VAL A 371 14.37 13.84 -8.82
N VAL A 372 15.70 13.90 -8.73
CA VAL A 372 16.37 13.70 -7.42
C VAL A 372 16.63 15.10 -6.89
N ARG A 373 15.67 15.69 -6.15
CA ARG A 373 16.09 16.72 -5.19
C ARG A 373 17.11 16.01 -4.30
N GLN A 374 18.35 16.50 -4.29
CA GLN A 374 19.24 16.15 -3.19
C GLN A 374 18.44 16.49 -1.94
N ALA A 375 18.00 15.46 -1.20
CA ALA A 375 17.52 15.71 0.14
C ALA A 375 18.60 16.59 0.79
N PRO A 376 18.23 17.71 1.45
CA PRO A 376 19.22 18.47 2.20
C PRO A 376 19.98 17.44 3.03
N PRO A 377 21.32 17.41 2.97
CA PRO A 377 22.09 16.28 3.48
C PRO A 377 21.56 15.93 4.86
N ARG A 378 20.90 14.77 4.97
CA ARG A 378 20.62 14.21 6.29
C ARG A 378 22.00 14.09 6.91
N GLU A 379 22.19 14.68 8.07
CA GLU A 379 23.47 14.67 8.75
C GLU A 379 23.75 13.21 9.16
N THR A 380 24.39 12.45 8.28
CA THR A 380 24.72 11.05 8.52
C THR A 380 25.97 11.02 9.38
N LEU A 381 25.78 11.13 10.69
CA LEU A 381 26.89 10.99 11.63
C LEU A 381 27.16 9.50 11.83
N SER A 382 28.42 9.10 11.63
CA SER A 382 28.91 7.77 11.93
C SER A 382 30.08 7.83 12.90
N ALA A 383 30.24 6.78 13.71
CA ALA A 383 31.36 6.68 14.64
C ALA A 383 31.77 5.21 14.84
N GLN A 384 33.05 5.00 15.09
CA GLN A 384 33.68 3.70 15.33
C GLN A 384 33.70 3.35 16.83
N PRO A 385 33.87 2.07 17.19
CA PRO A 385 34.07 1.65 18.57
C PRO A 385 35.19 2.46 19.24
N GLY A 386 34.93 3.01 20.42
CA GLY A 386 35.88 3.82 21.17
C GLY A 386 35.97 5.31 20.77
N GLN A 387 35.33 5.73 19.67
CA GLN A 387 35.19 7.15 19.34
C GLN A 387 34.06 7.79 20.14
N ALA A 388 34.26 9.07 20.50
CA ALA A 388 33.23 9.88 21.12
C ALA A 388 32.16 10.23 20.07
N VAL A 389 30.89 10.11 20.44
CA VAL A 389 29.80 10.48 19.54
C VAL A 389 29.69 12.00 19.46
N PRO A 390 29.63 12.59 18.25
CA PRO A 390 29.57 14.04 18.08
C PRO A 390 28.22 14.64 18.52
N ARG A 391 27.18 13.81 18.63
CA ARG A 391 25.81 14.25 18.90
C ARG A 391 25.08 13.27 19.80
N ALA A 392 24.27 13.81 20.71
CA ALA A 392 23.37 13.01 21.54
C ALA A 392 22.25 12.41 20.70
N GLY A 393 21.76 11.23 21.09
CA GLY A 393 20.62 10.58 20.46
C GLY A 393 20.79 9.08 20.32
N VAL A 394 19.94 8.46 19.50
CA VAL A 394 19.96 7.02 19.26
C VAL A 394 20.97 6.70 18.17
N TRP A 395 21.98 5.91 18.50
CA TRP A 395 22.98 5.37 17.59
C TRP A 395 22.65 3.91 17.30
N GLN A 396 22.67 3.50 16.03
CA GLN A 396 22.28 2.16 15.61
C GLN A 396 23.35 1.48 14.78
N THR A 397 23.38 0.15 14.81
CA THR A 397 24.19 -0.64 13.89
C THR A 397 23.43 -1.87 13.38
N PRO A 398 23.52 -2.17 12.06
CA PRO A 398 22.94 -3.40 11.51
C PRO A 398 23.76 -4.65 11.86
N ALA A 399 25.04 -4.48 12.23
CA ALA A 399 26.01 -5.57 12.35
C ALA A 399 25.89 -6.39 13.65
N ILE A 400 25.25 -5.85 14.70
CA ILE A 400 25.09 -6.54 16.00
C ILE A 400 23.62 -6.84 16.23
N LEU A 401 23.22 -8.10 16.10
CA LEU A 401 21.82 -8.55 16.23
C LEU A 401 21.22 -8.36 17.62
N GLU A 402 22.01 -8.55 18.68
CA GLU A 402 21.51 -8.57 20.06
C GLU A 402 21.32 -7.16 20.67
N LYS A 403 22.06 -6.16 20.18
CA LYS A 403 22.01 -4.78 20.70
C LYS A 403 22.22 -3.76 19.58
N ARG A 404 21.19 -3.60 18.75
CA ARG A 404 21.19 -2.77 17.53
C ARG A 404 21.10 -1.27 17.77
N SER A 405 20.89 -0.83 19.00
CA SER A 405 20.64 0.59 19.30
C SER A 405 21.16 0.96 20.69
N LEU A 406 21.74 2.15 20.79
CA LEU A 406 22.21 2.77 22.02
C LEU A 406 21.76 4.23 22.05
N THR A 407 21.22 4.69 23.16
CA THR A 407 21.00 6.13 23.38
C THR A 407 22.23 6.67 24.09
N LEU A 408 22.91 7.63 23.50
CA LEU A 408 24.16 8.21 24.01
C LEU A 408 24.05 9.73 24.07
N ALA A 409 24.73 10.34 25.04
CA ALA A 409 24.94 11.78 25.09
C ALA A 409 26.14 12.20 24.22
N ALA A 410 26.17 13.46 23.76
CA ALA A 410 27.30 13.98 23.00
C ALA A 410 28.60 13.88 23.84
N GLY A 411 29.67 13.36 23.23
CA GLY A 411 30.96 13.12 23.88
C GLY A 411 31.11 11.74 24.52
N GLU A 412 30.04 10.95 24.67
CA GLU A 412 30.14 9.58 25.16
C GLU A 412 30.79 8.67 24.11
N LYS A 413 31.58 7.69 24.58
CA LYS A 413 32.28 6.77 23.67
C LYS A 413 31.43 5.57 23.32
N LEU A 414 31.47 5.17 22.06
CA LEU A 414 30.89 3.90 21.64
C LEU A 414 31.63 2.71 22.27
N PRO A 415 30.94 1.60 22.57
CA PRO A 415 31.56 0.44 23.21
C PRO A 415 32.72 -0.10 22.37
N PHE A 416 33.91 -0.21 22.98
CA PHE A 416 35.16 -0.61 22.31
C PHE A 416 35.14 -2.02 21.71
N THR A 417 34.22 -2.89 22.14
CA THR A 417 34.20 -4.32 21.78
C THR A 417 33.12 -4.69 20.77
N ALA A 418 32.50 -3.70 20.12
CA ALA A 418 31.51 -3.95 19.07
C ALA A 418 32.22 -4.49 17.81
N GLN A 419 32.29 -5.82 17.68
CA GLN A 419 32.72 -6.52 16.48
C GLN A 419 31.52 -7.21 15.81
N ASP A 420 31.52 -7.28 14.48
CA ASP A 420 30.53 -8.04 13.74
C ASP A 420 30.79 -9.55 13.87
N LYS A 421 29.94 -10.39 13.29
CA LYS A 421 30.12 -11.85 13.32
C LYS A 421 31.42 -12.33 12.66
N GLY A 422 32.04 -11.50 11.81
CA GLY A 422 33.31 -11.76 11.12
C GLY A 422 34.54 -11.17 11.82
N GLY A 423 34.38 -10.51 12.97
CA GLY A 423 35.48 -9.88 13.71
C GLY A 423 35.87 -8.47 13.23
N ASN A 424 35.11 -7.86 12.31
CA ASN A 424 35.38 -6.50 11.86
C ASN A 424 34.83 -5.47 12.84
N ALA A 425 35.46 -4.28 12.87
CA ALA A 425 34.98 -3.16 13.67
C ALA A 425 33.59 -2.70 13.19
N VAL A 426 32.66 -2.56 14.14
CA VAL A 426 31.26 -2.22 13.86
C VAL A 426 31.08 -0.71 13.75
N VAL A 427 30.56 -0.25 12.61
CA VAL A 427 30.17 1.15 12.43
C VAL A 427 28.79 1.40 13.04
N TRP A 428 28.67 2.50 13.79
CA TRP A 428 27.41 2.99 14.34
C TRP A 428 26.97 4.25 13.61
N PHE A 429 25.65 4.39 13.41
CA PHE A 429 25.02 5.50 12.69
C PHE A 429 24.05 6.23 13.62
N TRP A 430 24.12 7.55 13.64
CA TRP A 430 23.16 8.37 14.38
C TRP A 430 21.81 8.36 13.66
N LYS A 431 20.77 8.02 14.42
CA LYS A 431 19.38 8.10 13.96
C LYS A 431 18.83 9.44 14.39
N ALA A 432 18.54 10.29 13.41
CA ALA A 432 17.81 11.52 13.66
C ALA A 432 16.44 11.20 14.28
N GLU A 433 16.12 11.83 15.41
CA GLU A 433 14.74 11.86 15.89
C GLU A 433 13.91 12.64 14.86
N LYS A 434 12.77 12.07 14.47
CA LYS A 434 11.88 12.60 13.44
C LYS A 434 11.19 13.87 13.90
#